data_AF-F2VY17-F1
#
_entry.id   AF-F2VY17-F1
#
_cell.length_a   1.000
_cell.length_b   1.000
_cell.length_c   1.000
_cell.angle_alpha   90.00
_cell.angle_beta   90.00
_cell.angle_gamma   90.00
#
_symmetry.space_group_name_H-M   'P 1'
#
loop_
_entity.id
_entity.type
_entity.pdbx_description
1 polymer ?
#
loop_
_entity_poly.entity_id
_entity_poly.type
_entity_poly.pdbx_seq_one_letter_code
_entity_poly.pdbx_strand_id
1 'polypeptide(L)'
;IEKQLDGVEFFVANTDAQALQQNQSASRIQLGVKVTEGLGAGARAEVGAAAAEESIEQIVDHLAGAHMCFITAGMGGGTGTGAAPIIAQAAREMGVLTVGVVTKPFQFEGAKRMRQAEAGVEALQKMVDTLIIIPNQNLFRLANEKTTFTEAFSMADDVLYQGVKGVTDLMVRPGLINLDFADVRAVM
;
A
#
# COMPACT_ATOMS: atom_id res chain seq x y z
N ILE A 1 -1.18 8.60 8.68
CA ILE A 1 -0.68 9.99 8.80
C ILE A 1 -1.15 10.62 10.11
N GLU A 2 -2.45 10.68 10.38
CA GLU A 2 -3.02 11.27 11.60
C GLU A 2 -2.47 10.67 12.91
N LYS A 3 -2.08 9.39 12.88
CA LYS A 3 -1.50 8.69 14.03
C LYS A 3 0.01 8.94 14.25
N GLN A 4 0.62 9.87 13.50
CA GLN A 4 2.01 10.33 13.65
C GLN A 4 3.01 9.19 13.91
N LEU A 5 3.22 8.31 12.93
CA LEU A 5 4.23 7.26 13.05
C LEU A 5 5.62 7.92 13.01
N ASP A 6 6.37 7.81 14.11
CA ASP A 6 7.71 8.40 14.22
C ASP A 6 8.71 7.66 13.32
N GLY A 7 9.66 8.42 12.74
CA GLY A 7 10.80 7.86 12.00
C GLY A 7 10.48 7.31 10.61
N VAL A 8 9.31 7.62 10.05
CA VAL A 8 8.96 7.29 8.66
C VAL A 8 8.51 8.52 7.88
N GLU A 9 8.78 8.51 6.58
CA GLU A 9 8.21 9.46 5.65
C GLU A 9 7.00 8.84 4.94
N PHE A 10 5.92 9.63 4.81
CA PHE A 10 4.68 9.19 4.17
C PHE A 10 4.61 9.74 2.75
N PHE A 11 4.28 8.86 1.81
CA PHE A 11 4.06 9.21 0.41
C PHE A 11 2.68 8.70 -0.02
N VAL A 12 1.95 9.53 -0.76
CA VAL A 12 0.65 9.14 -1.32
C VAL A 12 0.69 9.26 -2.82
N ALA A 13 0.47 8.14 -3.50
CA ALA A 13 0.40 8.07 -4.95
C ALA A 13 -1.02 7.67 -5.38
N ASN A 14 -1.68 8.49 -6.19
CA ASN A 14 -3.03 8.19 -6.68
C ASN A 14 -3.27 8.79 -8.06
N THR A 15 -4.16 8.17 -8.84
CA THR A 15 -4.62 8.69 -10.14
C THR A 15 -5.76 9.69 -10.00
N ASP A 16 -6.47 9.67 -8.87
CA ASP A 16 -7.55 10.61 -8.57
C ASP A 16 -6.97 11.89 -7.93
N ALA A 17 -7.07 13.00 -8.65
CA ALA A 17 -6.56 14.29 -8.22
C ALA A 17 -7.36 14.88 -7.04
N GLN A 18 -8.67 14.62 -6.97
CA GLN A 18 -9.51 15.11 -5.88
C GLN A 18 -9.15 14.41 -4.57
N ALA A 19 -8.95 13.09 -4.63
CA ALA A 19 -8.50 12.30 -3.48
C ALA A 19 -7.12 12.76 -2.96
N LEU A 20 -6.21 13.16 -3.84
CA LEU A 20 -4.89 13.70 -3.44
C LEU A 20 -4.97 15.07 -2.78
N GLN A 21 -5.86 15.95 -3.24
CA GLN A 21 -6.04 17.29 -2.65
C GLN A 21 -6.55 17.22 -1.21
N GLN A 22 -7.39 16.24 -0.90
CA GLN A 22 -7.92 16.01 0.45
C GLN A 22 -6.92 15.31 1.37
N ASN A 23 -5.81 14.78 0.84
CA ASN A 23 -4.83 14.05 1.61
C ASN A 23 -3.88 14.98 2.39
N GLN A 24 -3.59 14.63 3.64
CA GLN A 24 -2.75 15.41 4.55
C GLN A 24 -1.24 15.16 4.38
N SER A 25 -0.83 14.25 3.48
CA SER A 25 0.58 13.97 3.22
C SER A 25 1.29 15.17 2.59
N ALA A 26 2.49 15.49 3.09
CA ALA A 26 3.35 16.51 2.49
C ALA A 26 3.84 16.08 1.10
N SER A 27 4.14 14.78 0.95
CA SER A 27 4.67 14.20 -0.29
C SER A 27 3.57 13.44 -1.02
N ARG A 28 3.23 13.92 -2.23
CA ARG A 28 2.09 13.46 -3.04
C ARG A 28 2.50 13.31 -4.51
N ILE A 29 2.12 12.21 -5.13
CA ILE A 29 2.37 11.92 -6.55
C ILE A 29 1.02 11.69 -7.23
N GLN A 30 0.71 12.52 -8.22
CA GLN A 30 -0.42 12.26 -9.11
C GLN A 30 0.02 11.31 -10.22
N LEU A 31 -0.47 10.09 -10.17
CA LEU A 31 -0.14 9.05 -11.14
C LEU A 31 -0.92 9.28 -12.44
N GLY A 32 -0.26 9.06 -13.58
CA GLY A 32 -0.91 8.97 -14.88
C GLY A 32 -1.74 10.20 -15.25
N VAL A 33 -1.17 11.40 -15.14
CA VAL A 33 -1.86 12.66 -15.45
C VAL A 33 -2.40 12.65 -16.88
N LYS A 34 -1.67 12.07 -17.83
CA LYS A 34 -2.12 11.96 -19.23
C LYS A 34 -3.10 10.81 -19.42
N VAL A 35 -2.86 9.66 -18.79
CA VAL A 35 -3.69 8.46 -18.93
C VAL A 35 -5.09 8.63 -18.32
N THR A 36 -5.20 9.36 -17.21
CA THR A 36 -6.45 9.43 -16.41
C THR A 36 -7.08 10.82 -16.35
N GLU A 37 -6.36 11.86 -16.79
CA GLU A 37 -6.78 13.26 -16.66
C GLU A 37 -7.13 13.65 -15.21
N GLY A 38 -6.61 12.92 -14.22
CA GLY A 38 -6.90 13.12 -12.79
C GLY A 38 -8.24 12.55 -12.32
N LEU A 39 -8.94 11.78 -13.14
CA LEU A 39 -10.27 11.21 -12.84
C LEU A 39 -10.21 9.81 -12.21
N GLY A 40 -9.01 9.30 -11.97
CA GLY A 40 -8.80 7.97 -11.41
C GLY A 40 -8.80 6.83 -12.44
N ALA A 41 -8.45 5.63 -11.99
CA ALA A 41 -8.29 4.46 -12.86
C ALA A 41 -9.60 3.72 -13.22
N GLY A 42 -10.77 4.20 -12.77
CA GLY A 42 -12.07 3.59 -13.12
C GLY A 42 -12.22 2.11 -12.76
N ALA A 43 -11.62 1.66 -11.66
CA ALA A 43 -11.54 0.26 -11.25
C ALA A 43 -10.82 -0.69 -12.24
N ARG A 44 -10.01 -0.15 -13.16
CA ARG A 44 -9.22 -0.92 -14.14
C ARG A 44 -7.76 -0.99 -13.69
N ALA A 45 -7.27 -2.19 -13.43
CA ALA A 45 -5.90 -2.39 -12.93
C ALA A 45 -4.85 -2.01 -13.99
N GLU A 46 -5.13 -2.30 -15.25
CA GLU A 46 -4.26 -1.94 -16.38
C GLU A 46 -4.05 -0.43 -16.51
N VAL A 47 -5.07 0.38 -16.17
CA VAL A 47 -4.97 1.84 -16.14
C VAL A 47 -4.10 2.29 -14.97
N GLY A 48 -4.23 1.64 -13.80
CA GLY A 48 -3.38 1.89 -12.64
C GLY A 48 -1.91 1.58 -12.90
N ALA A 49 -1.63 0.47 -13.60
CA ALA A 49 -0.28 0.09 -14.00
C ALA A 49 0.33 1.09 -14.98
N ALA A 50 -0.37 1.41 -16.07
CA ALA A 50 0.09 2.39 -17.05
C ALA A 50 0.31 3.78 -16.42
N ALA A 51 -0.54 4.17 -15.47
CA ALA A 51 -0.38 5.42 -14.73
C ALA A 51 0.86 5.45 -13.84
N ALA A 52 1.23 4.30 -13.23
CA ALA A 52 2.45 4.18 -12.46
C ALA A 52 3.70 4.18 -13.34
N GLU A 53 3.65 3.49 -14.48
CA GLU A 53 4.72 3.50 -15.49
C GLU A 53 4.95 4.90 -16.05
N GLU A 54 3.89 5.67 -16.33
CA GLU A 54 4.00 7.08 -16.76
C GLU A 54 4.72 7.94 -15.72
N SER A 55 4.55 7.64 -14.43
CA SER A 55 5.07 8.42 -13.31
C SER A 55 6.31 7.79 -12.66
N ILE A 56 6.97 6.85 -13.34
CA ILE A 56 8.06 6.05 -12.76
C ILE A 56 9.24 6.89 -12.29
N GLU A 57 9.62 7.93 -13.04
CA GLU A 57 10.71 8.84 -12.68
C GLU A 57 10.43 9.53 -11.34
N GLN A 58 9.21 10.05 -11.15
CA GLN A 58 8.81 10.68 -9.90
C GLN A 58 8.79 9.68 -8.74
N ILE A 59 8.36 8.44 -8.99
CA ILE A 59 8.35 7.39 -7.97
C ILE A 59 9.80 7.08 -7.53
N VAL A 60 10.71 6.91 -8.49
CA VAL A 60 12.13 6.64 -8.23
C VAL A 60 12.80 7.78 -7.45
N ASP A 61 12.49 9.03 -7.80
CA ASP A 61 13.03 10.20 -7.08
C ASP A 61 12.63 10.20 -5.60
N HIS A 62 11.40 9.79 -5.27
CA HIS A 62 10.95 9.69 -3.88
C HIS A 62 11.51 8.46 -3.14
N LEU A 63 11.87 7.40 -3.86
CA LEU A 63 12.51 6.21 -3.29
C LEU A 63 14.02 6.41 -3.10
N ALA A 64 14.62 7.44 -3.68
CA ALA A 64 16.05 7.69 -3.59
C ALA A 64 16.49 7.92 -2.13
N GLY A 65 17.45 7.13 -1.68
CA GLY A 65 17.96 7.19 -0.29
C GLY A 65 17.14 6.39 0.73
N ALA A 66 16.04 5.77 0.32
CA ALA A 66 15.30 4.84 1.17
C ALA A 66 16.08 3.51 1.31
N HIS A 67 16.14 2.98 2.54
CA HIS A 67 16.68 1.64 2.80
C HIS A 67 15.57 0.59 2.85
N MET A 68 14.36 1.03 3.19
CA MET A 68 13.18 0.19 3.30
C MET A 68 11.94 0.96 2.84
N CYS A 69 11.03 0.28 2.14
CA CYS A 69 9.79 0.84 1.63
C CYS A 69 8.62 -0.06 2.04
N PHE A 70 7.58 0.55 2.61
CA PHE A 70 6.30 -0.11 2.85
C PHE A 70 5.28 0.33 1.80
N ILE A 71 4.75 -0.63 1.04
CA ILE A 71 3.75 -0.37 0.02
C ILE A 71 2.40 -0.83 0.56
N THR A 72 1.53 0.13 0.87
CA THR A 72 0.17 -0.14 1.33
C THR A 72 -0.86 0.13 0.24
N ALA A 73 -1.76 -0.83 0.00
CA ALA A 73 -2.81 -0.70 -1.00
C ALA A 73 -4.05 -1.53 -0.69
N GLY A 74 -5.22 -1.00 -1.04
CA GLY A 74 -6.46 -1.77 -1.11
C GLY A 74 -6.59 -2.47 -2.45
N MET A 75 -6.58 -3.80 -2.44
CA MET A 75 -6.61 -4.60 -3.67
C MET A 75 -8.04 -4.76 -4.20
N GLY A 76 -8.14 -4.95 -5.51
CA GLY A 76 -9.41 -5.11 -6.22
C GLY A 76 -9.93 -3.83 -6.88
N GLY A 77 -9.37 -2.66 -6.52
CA GLY A 77 -9.57 -1.41 -7.25
C GLY A 77 -8.68 -1.30 -8.50
N GLY A 78 -8.67 -0.12 -9.15
CA GLY A 78 -7.82 0.12 -10.32
C GLY A 78 -6.40 0.52 -9.93
N THR A 79 -6.28 1.67 -9.25
CA THR A 79 -4.99 2.28 -8.91
C THR A 79 -4.13 1.38 -8.03
N GLY A 80 -4.61 0.99 -6.84
CA GLY A 80 -3.83 0.17 -5.91
C GLY A 80 -3.40 -1.16 -6.52
N THR A 81 -4.33 -1.89 -7.14
CA THR A 81 -4.05 -3.20 -7.76
C THR A 81 -3.02 -3.13 -8.89
N GLY A 82 -3.08 -2.08 -9.71
CA GLY A 82 -2.20 -1.93 -10.88
C GLY A 82 -0.87 -1.24 -10.57
N ALA A 83 -0.90 -0.19 -9.76
CA ALA A 83 0.27 0.65 -9.48
C ALA A 83 1.20 0.01 -8.43
N ALA A 84 0.66 -0.67 -7.41
CA ALA A 84 1.48 -1.20 -6.31
C ALA A 84 2.58 -2.17 -6.78
N PRO A 85 2.32 -3.12 -7.71
CA PRO A 85 3.38 -3.99 -8.24
C PRO A 85 4.48 -3.22 -9.00
N ILE A 86 4.13 -2.16 -9.74
CA ILE A 86 5.09 -1.33 -10.49
C ILE A 86 5.98 -0.54 -9.53
N ILE A 87 5.38 0.06 -8.50
CA ILE A 87 6.12 0.78 -7.45
C ILE A 87 7.05 -0.18 -6.69
N ALA A 88 6.57 -1.39 -6.37
CA ALA A 88 7.36 -2.42 -5.70
C ALA A 88 8.56 -2.86 -6.54
N GLN A 89 8.35 -3.05 -7.83
CA GLN A 89 9.41 -3.38 -8.76
C GLN A 89 10.49 -2.28 -8.77
N ALA A 90 10.09 -1.01 -8.88
CA ALA A 90 11.03 0.11 -8.87
C ALA A 90 11.87 0.16 -7.58
N ALA A 91 11.21 0.02 -6.42
CA ALA A 91 11.90 -0.03 -5.12
C ALA A 91 12.91 -1.18 -5.05
N ARG A 92 12.52 -2.37 -5.52
CA ARG A 92 13.39 -3.55 -5.54
C ARG A 92 14.58 -3.40 -6.48
N GLU A 93 14.38 -2.84 -7.67
CA GLU A 93 15.45 -2.56 -8.64
C GLU A 93 16.48 -1.56 -8.09
N MET A 94 16.05 -0.67 -7.18
CA MET A 94 16.92 0.25 -6.44
C MET A 94 17.62 -0.40 -5.22
N GLY A 95 17.34 -1.67 -4.92
CA GLY A 95 17.90 -2.39 -3.78
C GLY A 95 17.25 -2.02 -2.43
N VAL A 96 16.07 -1.43 -2.44
CA VAL A 96 15.29 -1.08 -1.24
C VAL A 96 14.57 -2.31 -0.72
N LEU A 97 14.67 -2.60 0.58
CA LEU A 97 13.90 -3.68 1.21
C LEU A 97 12.41 -3.34 1.12
N THR A 98 11.65 -4.13 0.36
CA THR A 98 10.29 -3.78 -0.03
C THR A 98 9.28 -4.70 0.65
N VAL A 99 8.42 -4.13 1.50
CA VAL A 99 7.37 -4.85 2.21
C VAL A 99 6.00 -4.38 1.72
N GLY A 100 5.22 -5.29 1.14
CA GLY A 100 3.83 -5.04 0.78
C GLY A 100 2.90 -5.30 1.96
N VAL A 101 2.00 -4.37 2.27
CA VAL A 101 0.93 -4.56 3.26
C VAL A 101 -0.40 -4.22 2.62
N VAL A 102 -1.18 -5.22 2.20
CA VAL A 102 -2.35 -5.00 1.34
C VAL A 102 -3.61 -5.62 1.90
N THR A 103 -4.76 -5.01 1.61
CA THR A 103 -6.06 -5.59 1.96
C THR A 103 -6.72 -6.28 0.77
N LYS A 104 -7.35 -7.43 1.03
CA LYS A 104 -8.31 -8.04 0.08
C LYS A 104 -9.72 -7.53 0.40
N PRO A 105 -10.56 -7.28 -0.62
CA PRO A 105 -11.87 -6.68 -0.42
C PRO A 105 -12.80 -7.61 0.37
N PHE A 106 -13.87 -7.05 0.91
CA PHE A 106 -14.93 -7.85 1.52
C PHE A 106 -15.70 -8.65 0.45
N GLN A 107 -16.29 -9.78 0.82
CA GLN A 107 -17.10 -10.57 -0.11
C GLN A 107 -18.28 -9.78 -0.69
N PHE A 108 -18.87 -8.86 0.09
CA PHE A 108 -19.99 -8.02 -0.34
C PHE A 108 -19.61 -7.00 -1.41
N GLU A 109 -18.33 -6.67 -1.57
CA GLU A 109 -17.86 -5.76 -2.64
C GLU A 109 -17.89 -6.41 -4.03
N GLY A 110 -18.16 -7.72 -4.08
CA GLY A 110 -18.46 -8.46 -5.30
C GLY A 110 -17.29 -9.28 -5.82
N ALA A 111 -17.64 -10.39 -6.49
CA ALA A 111 -16.68 -11.37 -6.99
C ALA A 111 -15.72 -10.81 -8.06
N LYS A 112 -16.12 -9.77 -8.81
CA LYS A 112 -15.22 -9.09 -9.77
C LYS A 112 -14.05 -8.44 -9.04
N ARG A 113 -14.33 -7.70 -7.96
CA ARG A 113 -13.33 -6.99 -7.15
C ARG A 113 -12.38 -7.98 -6.48
N MET A 114 -12.91 -9.09 -5.94
CA MET A 114 -12.10 -10.16 -5.36
C MET A 114 -11.15 -10.79 -6.38
N ARG A 115 -11.63 -11.16 -7.59
CA ARG A 115 -10.76 -11.73 -8.63
C ARG A 115 -9.62 -10.79 -9.03
N GLN A 116 -9.93 -9.50 -9.16
CA GLN A 116 -8.93 -8.48 -9.45
C GLN A 116 -7.92 -8.32 -8.31
N ALA A 117 -8.39 -8.42 -7.06
CA ALA A 117 -7.52 -8.39 -5.89
C ALA A 117 -6.56 -9.58 -5.86
N GLU A 118 -7.04 -10.80 -6.12
CA GLU A 118 -6.19 -12.00 -6.18
C GLU A 118 -5.10 -11.87 -7.25
N ALA A 119 -5.46 -11.41 -8.45
CA ALA A 119 -4.49 -11.20 -9.53
C ALA A 119 -3.44 -10.14 -9.18
N GLY A 120 -3.85 -9.02 -8.57
CA GLY A 120 -2.91 -7.99 -8.13
C GLY A 120 -2.02 -8.46 -6.97
N VAL A 121 -2.54 -9.25 -6.04
CA VAL A 121 -1.76 -9.84 -4.95
C VAL A 121 -0.68 -10.76 -5.49
N GLU A 122 -1.02 -11.62 -6.45
CA GLU A 122 -0.06 -12.51 -7.12
C GLU A 122 1.03 -11.72 -7.86
N ALA A 123 0.65 -10.64 -8.54
CA ALA A 123 1.60 -9.75 -9.21
C ALA A 123 2.53 -9.06 -8.19
N LEU A 124 1.96 -8.50 -7.12
CA LEU A 124 2.72 -7.81 -6.07
C LEU A 124 3.67 -8.76 -5.34
N GLN A 125 3.25 -9.99 -5.05
CA GLN A 125 4.06 -11.00 -4.36
C GLN A 125 5.37 -11.31 -5.11
N LYS A 126 5.38 -11.18 -6.43
CA LYS A 126 6.60 -11.37 -7.25
C LYS A 126 7.57 -10.19 -7.14
N MET A 127 7.09 -9.03 -6.71
CA MET A 127 7.83 -7.76 -6.73
C MET A 127 8.29 -7.28 -5.35
N VAL A 128 7.78 -7.85 -4.26
CA VAL A 128 8.18 -7.50 -2.88
C VAL A 128 9.02 -8.60 -2.25
N ASP A 129 9.82 -8.27 -1.24
CA ASP A 129 10.56 -9.25 -0.44
C ASP A 129 9.60 -9.99 0.50
N THR A 130 8.74 -9.23 1.21
CA THR A 130 7.70 -9.76 2.06
C THR A 130 6.33 -9.16 1.72
N LEU A 131 5.28 -9.99 1.68
CA LEU A 131 3.90 -9.57 1.46
C LEU A 131 3.00 -9.97 2.64
N ILE A 132 2.43 -8.97 3.31
CA ILE A 132 1.41 -9.11 4.33
C ILE A 132 0.04 -8.88 3.70
N ILE A 133 -0.79 -9.92 3.71
CA ILE A 133 -2.14 -9.88 3.15
C ILE A 133 -3.15 -9.85 4.28
N ILE A 134 -3.98 -8.80 4.31
CA ILE A 134 -5.06 -8.61 5.27
C ILE A 134 -6.39 -8.91 4.57
N PRO A 135 -6.99 -10.09 4.78
CA PRO A 135 -8.32 -10.36 4.24
C PRO A 135 -9.37 -9.59 5.05
N ASN A 136 -10.01 -8.57 4.44
CA ASN A 136 -11.01 -7.75 5.13
C ASN A 136 -12.17 -8.60 5.68
N GLN A 137 -12.46 -9.74 5.05
CA GLN A 137 -13.45 -10.69 5.54
C GLN A 137 -13.19 -11.15 6.99
N ASN A 138 -11.93 -11.22 7.43
CA ASN A 138 -11.60 -11.61 8.80
C ASN A 138 -11.95 -10.53 9.83
N LEU A 139 -12.08 -9.26 9.41
CA LEU A 139 -12.50 -8.16 10.28
C LEU A 139 -13.94 -8.34 10.76
N PHE A 140 -14.79 -9.01 9.97
CA PHE A 140 -16.14 -9.36 10.40
C PHE A 140 -16.19 -10.35 11.56
N ARG A 141 -15.13 -11.13 11.80
CA ARG A 141 -15.05 -12.00 12.98
C ARG A 141 -14.84 -11.18 14.27
N LEU A 142 -14.35 -9.95 14.14
CA LEU A 142 -14.14 -8.99 15.21
C LEU A 142 -15.30 -8.00 15.32
N ALA A 143 -16.05 -7.81 14.22
CA ALA A 143 -17.23 -6.96 14.14
C ALA A 143 -18.48 -7.66 14.70
N ASN A 144 -19.46 -6.86 15.12
CA ASN A 144 -20.78 -7.33 15.55
C ASN A 144 -21.85 -6.90 14.54
N GLU A 145 -23.09 -7.36 14.69
CA GLU A 145 -24.21 -7.05 13.76
C GLU A 145 -24.53 -5.54 13.64
N LYS A 146 -24.00 -4.72 14.55
CA LYS A 146 -24.17 -3.27 14.55
C LYS A 146 -23.07 -2.52 13.78
N THR A 147 -22.01 -3.22 13.39
CA THR A 147 -20.87 -2.59 12.73
C THR A 147 -21.27 -2.12 11.34
N THR A 148 -21.16 -0.82 11.12
CA THR A 148 -21.46 -0.17 9.84
C THR A 148 -20.35 -0.43 8.82
N PHE A 149 -20.65 -0.22 7.53
CA PHE A 149 -19.63 -0.32 6.48
C PHE A 149 -18.44 0.62 6.73
N THR A 150 -18.72 1.85 7.17
CA THR A 150 -17.68 2.85 7.47
C THR A 150 -16.76 2.39 8.59
N GLU A 151 -17.31 1.82 9.66
CA GLU A 151 -16.51 1.25 10.76
C GLU A 151 -15.66 0.06 10.28
N ALA A 152 -16.21 -0.81 9.42
CA ALA A 152 -15.47 -1.94 8.88
C ALA A 152 -14.25 -1.51 8.04
N PHE A 153 -14.37 -0.44 7.25
CA PHE A 153 -13.23 0.14 6.53
C PHE A 153 -12.21 0.78 7.47
N SER A 154 -12.67 1.50 8.51
CA SER A 154 -11.77 2.03 9.54
C SER A 154 -10.99 0.94 10.28
N MET A 155 -11.62 -0.23 10.52
CA MET A 155 -10.92 -1.38 11.10
C MET A 155 -9.83 -1.93 10.17
N ALA A 156 -10.06 -1.91 8.85
CA ALA A 156 -9.05 -2.32 7.88
C ALA A 156 -7.85 -1.36 7.89
N ASP A 157 -8.10 -0.06 7.95
CA ASP A 157 -7.07 0.98 8.06
C ASP A 157 -6.26 0.83 9.36
N ASP A 158 -6.93 0.49 10.47
CA ASP A 158 -6.27 0.20 11.74
C ASP A 158 -5.34 -1.01 11.64
N VAL A 159 -5.78 -2.11 11.01
CA VAL A 159 -4.92 -3.29 10.82
C VAL A 159 -3.74 -3.00 9.89
N LEU A 160 -3.94 -2.21 8.83
CA LEU A 160 -2.84 -1.75 7.97
C LEU A 160 -1.82 -0.94 8.77
N TYR A 161 -2.30 0.01 9.58
CA TYR A 161 -1.44 0.81 10.45
C TYR A 161 -0.67 -0.07 11.45
N GLN A 162 -1.31 -1.03 12.10
CA GLN A 162 -0.63 -1.94 13.03
C GLN A 162 0.39 -2.83 12.33
N GLY A 163 0.10 -3.26 11.09
CA GLY A 163 1.04 -4.03 10.28
C GLY A 163 2.33 -3.27 10.00
N VAL A 164 2.23 -2.00 9.59
CA VAL A 164 3.40 -1.15 9.36
C VAL A 164 4.09 -0.79 10.69
N LYS A 165 3.33 -0.34 11.69
CA LYS A 165 3.85 0.07 13.00
C LYS A 165 4.60 -1.06 13.71
N GLY A 166 4.10 -2.29 13.63
CA GLY A 166 4.75 -3.44 14.27
C GLY A 166 6.15 -3.67 13.75
N VAL A 167 6.38 -3.48 12.45
CA VAL A 167 7.70 -3.62 11.83
C VAL A 167 8.57 -2.40 12.11
N THR A 168 8.03 -1.18 11.98
CA THR A 168 8.81 0.04 12.17
C THR A 168 9.22 0.28 13.62
N ASP A 169 8.35 -0.02 14.61
CA ASP A 169 8.68 0.13 16.04
C ASP A 169 9.85 -0.76 16.46
N LEU A 170 9.98 -1.96 15.89
CA LEU A 170 11.10 -2.86 16.17
C LEU A 170 12.45 -2.32 15.66
N MET A 171 12.43 -1.42 14.67
CA MET A 171 13.62 -0.89 14.02
C MET A 171 14.00 0.51 14.54
N VAL A 172 13.01 1.35 14.84
CA VAL A 172 13.21 2.78 15.16
C VAL A 172 13.33 3.02 16.67
N ARG A 173 12.68 2.22 17.52
CA ARG A 173 12.71 2.41 18.97
C ARG A 173 13.72 1.45 19.61
N PRO A 174 14.83 1.94 20.20
CA PRO A 174 15.76 1.07 20.91
C PRO A 174 15.05 0.43 22.12
N GLY A 175 14.76 -0.87 22.00
CA GLY A 175 14.27 -1.72 23.08
C GLY A 175 15.41 -2.44 23.82
N LEU A 176 15.07 -3.31 24.77
CA LEU A 176 16.02 -4.18 25.49
C LEU A 176 16.71 -5.22 24.58
N ILE A 177 16.10 -5.51 23.43
CA ILE A 177 16.65 -6.36 22.36
C ILE A 177 16.59 -5.52 21.09
N ASN A 178 17.75 -5.11 20.58
CA ASN A 178 17.85 -4.34 19.35
C ASN A 178 17.99 -5.33 18.19
N LEU A 179 16.96 -5.47 17.36
CA LEU A 179 17.07 -6.17 16.08
C LEU A 179 17.73 -5.19 15.11
N ASP A 180 18.85 -5.59 14.50
CA ASP A 180 19.48 -4.72 13.52
C ASP A 180 18.77 -4.84 12.16
N PHE A 181 19.03 -3.89 11.26
CA PHE A 181 18.45 -3.91 9.91
C PHE A 181 18.85 -5.18 9.13
N ALA A 182 20.03 -5.75 9.43
CA ALA A 182 20.51 -6.94 8.76
C ALA A 182 19.73 -8.19 9.19
N ASP A 183 19.32 -8.28 10.45
CA ASP A 183 18.47 -9.34 11.00
C ASP A 183 17.09 -9.31 10.36
N VAL A 184 16.49 -8.12 10.21
CA VAL A 184 15.19 -7.96 9.51
C VAL A 184 15.32 -8.37 8.05
N ARG A 185 16.38 -7.93 7.36
CA ARG A 185 16.66 -8.29 5.97
C ARG A 185 16.99 -9.78 5.77
N ALA A 186 17.50 -10.48 6.78
CA ALA A 186 17.81 -11.90 6.68
C ALA A 186 16.57 -12.79 6.81
N VAL A 187 15.51 -12.29 7.47
CA VAL A 187 14.26 -13.02 7.71
C VAL A 187 13.18 -12.67 6.68
N MET A 188 13.18 -11.43 6.17
CA MET A 188 12.23 -10.91 5.18
C MET A 188 12.73 -11.03 3.75
#